data_AF-A0A7C6BJU0-F1
#
_entry.id   AF-A0A7C6BJU0-F1
#
_cell.length_a   1.000
_cell.length_b   1.000
_cell.length_c   1.000
_cell.angle_alpha   90.00
_cell.angle_beta   90.00
_cell.angle_gamma   90.00
#
_symmetry.space_group_name_H-M   'P 1'
#
loop_
_entity.id
_entity.type
_entity.pdbx_description
1 polymer ?
#
loop_
_entity_poly.entity_id
_entity_poly.type
_entity_poly.pdbx_seq_one_letter_code
_entity_poly.pdbx_strand_id
1 'polypeptide(L)'
;VNSPSIKVLYDIYHMQIMEGNIISTIQENIELIGHFHSAGVPGRHEHFYGELDYRNIFLAIQETGYNGYFGLEYWPTLPDEKSLEKLREYFLDE
;
A
#
# COMPACT_ATOMS: atom_id res chain seq x y z
N VAL A 1 9.10 -12.44 -18.41
CA VAL A 1 9.43 -11.54 -19.56
C VAL A 1 10.91 -11.13 -19.64
N ASN A 2 11.80 -11.53 -18.70
CA ASN A 2 13.26 -11.29 -18.71
C ASN A 2 13.70 -9.91 -19.22
N SER A 3 13.03 -8.85 -18.75
CA SER A 3 13.33 -7.48 -19.13
C SER A 3 13.48 -6.63 -17.87
N PRO A 4 14.61 -5.92 -17.70
CA PRO A 4 14.79 -5.04 -16.55
C PRO A 4 13.86 -3.81 -16.60
N SER A 5 13.29 -3.50 -17.77
CA SER A 5 12.35 -2.38 -17.95
C SER A 5 10.91 -2.71 -17.57
N ILE A 6 10.64 -3.93 -17.08
CA ILE A 6 9.31 -4.37 -16.69
C ILE A 6 9.33 -4.75 -15.21
N LYS A 7 8.44 -4.12 -14.43
CA LYS A 7 8.20 -4.40 -13.02
C LYS A 7 6.71 -4.53 -12.76
N VAL A 8 6.35 -5.10 -11.63
CA VAL A 8 4.97 -5.26 -11.17
C VAL A 8 4.50 -4.00 -10.44
N LEU A 9 3.29 -3.56 -10.73
CA LEU A 9 2.51 -2.70 -9.83
C LEU A 9 1.80 -3.63 -8.84
N TYR A 10 2.18 -3.56 -7.57
CA TYR A 10 1.62 -4.39 -6.52
C TYR A 10 0.52 -3.61 -5.79
N ASP A 11 -0.74 -3.93 -6.09
CA ASP A 11 -1.90 -3.32 -5.44
C ASP A 11 -2.27 -4.12 -4.18
N ILE A 12 -2.00 -3.54 -3.01
CA ILE A 12 -2.20 -4.20 -1.71
C ILE A 12 -3.68 -4.50 -1.45
N TYR A 13 -4.60 -3.65 -1.92
CA TYR A 13 -6.04 -3.87 -1.74
C TYR A 13 -6.47 -5.15 -2.45
N HIS A 14 -6.05 -5.32 -3.71
CA HIS A 14 -6.36 -6.52 -4.49
C HIS A 14 -5.67 -7.76 -3.92
N MET A 15 -4.40 -7.65 -3.54
CA MET A 15 -3.65 -8.79 -3.03
C MET A 15 -4.17 -9.29 -1.69
N GLN A 16 -4.70 -8.40 -0.83
CA GLN A 16 -5.32 -8.83 0.43
C GLN A 16 -6.57 -9.67 0.20
N ILE A 17 -7.39 -9.30 -0.80
CA ILE A 17 -8.63 -10.02 -1.13
C ILE A 17 -8.31 -11.38 -1.76
N MET A 18 -7.29 -11.45 -2.61
CA MET A 18 -7.00 -12.66 -3.39
C MET A 18 -6.13 -13.67 -2.64
N GLU A 19 -5.11 -13.20 -1.93
CA GLU A 19 -4.04 -14.07 -1.43
C GLU A 19 -3.70 -13.82 0.05
N GLY A 20 -3.80 -12.57 0.52
CA GLY A 20 -3.35 -12.19 1.85
C GLY A 20 -1.83 -12.30 2.00
N ASN A 21 -1.36 -12.52 3.25
CA ASN A 21 0.07 -12.66 3.60
C ASN A 21 0.99 -11.53 3.06
N ILE A 22 0.46 -10.30 3.03
CA ILE A 22 1.00 -9.15 2.31
C ILE A 22 2.49 -8.90 2.58
N ILE A 23 2.89 -8.82 3.85
CA ILE A 23 4.26 -8.43 4.22
C ILE A 23 5.29 -9.46 3.70
N SER A 24 5.02 -10.76 3.90
CA SER A 24 5.93 -11.82 3.42
C SER A 24 6.05 -11.77 1.90
N THR A 25 4.92 -11.66 1.19
CA THR A 25 4.89 -11.60 -0.27
C THR A 25 5.66 -10.39 -0.81
N ILE A 26 5.53 -9.22 -0.18
CA ILE A 26 6.28 -8.03 -0.56
C ILE A 26 7.78 -8.24 -0.37
N GLN A 27 8.21 -8.72 0.81
CA GLN A 27 9.62 -8.91 1.14
C GLN A 27 10.31 -9.91 0.20
N GLU A 28 9.62 -11.01 -0.12
CA GLU A 28 10.13 -12.04 -1.03
C GLU A 28 10.25 -11.57 -2.49
N ASN A 29 9.44 -10.58 -2.89
CA ASN A 29 9.30 -10.17 -4.29
C ASN A 29 9.69 -8.71 -4.56
N ILE A 30 10.32 -8.01 -3.62
CA ILE A 30 10.55 -6.57 -3.74
C ILE A 30 11.34 -6.20 -5.00
N GLU A 31 12.31 -7.03 -5.38
CA GLU A 31 13.11 -6.86 -6.59
C GLU A 31 12.28 -6.89 -7.89
N LEU A 32 11.04 -7.38 -7.86
CA LEU A 32 10.12 -7.41 -9.00
C LEU A 32 9.08 -6.29 -8.95
N ILE A 33 8.89 -5.65 -7.80
CA ILE A 33 7.87 -4.61 -7.59
C ILE A 33 8.48 -3.25 -7.91
N GLY A 34 7.81 -2.51 -8.80
CA GLY A 34 8.23 -1.17 -9.21
C GLY A 34 7.34 -0.05 -8.67
N HIS A 35 6.13 -0.38 -8.24
CA HIS A 35 5.18 0.57 -7.67
C HIS A 35 4.15 -0.11 -6.78
N PHE A 36 3.61 0.61 -5.80
CA PHE A 36 2.54 0.15 -4.93
C PHE A 36 1.29 0.98 -5.14
N HIS A 37 0.14 0.31 -5.21
CA HIS A 37 -1.17 0.93 -4.96
C HIS A 37 -1.72 0.43 -3.63
N SER A 38 -2.60 1.23 -3.02
CA SER A 38 -3.11 0.94 -1.68
C SER A 38 -4.48 1.56 -1.42
N ALA A 39 -5.30 0.83 -0.66
CA ALA A 39 -6.59 1.27 -0.13
C ALA A 39 -7.02 0.39 1.05
N GLY A 40 -7.89 0.91 1.92
CA GLY A 40 -8.48 0.14 3.01
C GLY A 40 -9.36 -1.02 2.50
N VAL A 41 -9.20 -2.20 3.08
CA VAL A 41 -10.01 -3.40 2.78
C VAL A 41 -11.10 -3.54 3.85
N PRO A 42 -12.36 -3.91 3.48
CA PRO A 42 -12.82 -4.34 2.16
C PRO A 42 -13.40 -3.23 1.26
N GLY A 43 -13.70 -2.05 1.80
CA GLY A 43 -14.47 -1.01 1.09
C GLY A 43 -13.71 -0.22 0.02
N ARG A 44 -12.39 -0.37 -0.07
CA ARG A 44 -11.49 0.45 -0.90
C ARG A 44 -11.53 1.93 -0.48
N HIS A 45 -11.63 2.18 0.82
CA HIS A 45 -11.69 3.51 1.44
C HIS A 45 -10.34 3.88 2.10
N GLU A 46 -10.34 4.84 3.01
CA GLU A 46 -9.15 5.21 3.79
C GLU A 46 -8.52 4.02 4.53
N HIS A 47 -7.20 4.07 4.67
CA HIS A 47 -6.36 3.00 5.21
C HIS A 47 -6.54 2.74 6.71
N PHE A 48 -7.19 3.65 7.46
CA PHE A 48 -7.32 3.59 8.92
C PHE A 48 -8.62 2.95 9.46
N TYR A 49 -9.51 2.46 8.59
CA TYR A 49 -10.76 1.80 9.01
C TYR A 49 -10.78 0.27 8.75
N GLY A 50 -9.81 -0.23 7.98
CA GLY A 50 -9.84 -1.60 7.44
C GLY A 50 -9.17 -2.65 8.30
N GLU A 51 -9.12 -3.86 7.76
CA GLU A 51 -8.47 -5.04 8.39
C GLU A 51 -6.94 -5.05 8.28
N LEU A 52 -6.36 -4.19 7.43
CA LEU A 52 -4.93 -4.10 7.20
C LEU A 52 -4.28 -3.05 8.12
N ASP A 53 -3.19 -3.43 8.78
CA ASP A 53 -2.29 -2.49 9.43
C ASP A 53 -1.31 -1.89 8.42
N TYR A 54 -1.69 -0.76 7.85
CA TYR A 54 -0.89 -0.08 6.84
C TYR A 54 0.38 0.56 7.38
N ARG A 55 0.49 0.85 8.68
CA ARG A 55 1.74 1.34 9.28
C ARG A 55 2.78 0.23 9.27
N ASN A 56 2.39 -0.97 9.70
CA ASN A 56 3.28 -2.11 9.70
C ASN A 56 3.69 -2.52 8.26
N ILE A 57 2.74 -2.50 7.31
CA ILE A 57 3.05 -2.75 5.89
C ILE A 57 4.02 -1.71 5.34
N PHE A 58 3.82 -0.44 5.64
CA PHE A 58 4.70 0.63 5.16
C PHE A 58 6.11 0.50 5.73
N LEU A 59 6.25 0.20 7.02
CA LEU A 59 7.55 -0.08 7.64
C LEU A 59 8.24 -1.28 6.98
N ALA A 60 7.52 -2.39 6.75
CA ALA A 60 8.09 -3.55 6.07
C ALA A 60 8.56 -3.22 4.64
N ILE A 61 7.81 -2.39 3.90
CA ILE A 61 8.26 -1.88 2.59
C ILE A 61 9.54 -1.05 2.73
N GLN A 62 9.61 -0.13 3.71
CA GLN A 62 10.82 0.67 3.92
C GLN A 62 12.06 -0.19 4.25
N GLU A 63 11.89 -1.24 5.06
CA GLU A 63 12.96 -2.16 5.44
C GLU A 63 13.55 -2.94 4.25
N THR A 64 12.79 -3.11 3.17
CA THR A 64 13.32 -3.70 1.93
C THR A 64 14.28 -2.77 1.16
N GLY A 65 14.36 -1.49 1.52
CA GLY A 65 15.14 -0.48 0.81
C GLY A 65 14.41 0.15 -0.39
N TYR A 66 13.12 -0.15 -0.60
CA TYR A 66 12.31 0.49 -1.62
C TYR A 66 12.20 2.01 -1.36
N ASN A 67 12.54 2.80 -2.39
CA ASN A 67 12.59 4.25 -2.33
C ASN A 67 11.68 4.95 -3.36
N GLY A 68 10.77 4.19 -3.97
CA GLY A 68 9.78 4.71 -4.91
C GLY A 68 8.55 5.29 -4.20
N TYR A 69 7.52 5.60 -4.97
CA TYR A 69 6.26 6.15 -4.45
C TYR A 69 5.30 5.05 -3.97
N PHE A 70 4.43 5.43 -3.05
CA PHE A 70 3.31 4.65 -2.55
C PHE A 70 2.00 5.32 -2.97
N GLY A 71 1.28 4.70 -3.90
CA GLY A 71 0.06 5.25 -4.49
C GLY A 71 -1.15 5.09 -3.57
N LEU A 72 -1.85 6.18 -3.33
CA LEU A 72 -3.14 6.20 -2.63
C LEU A 72 -4.26 6.08 -3.67
N GLU A 73 -4.83 4.87 -3.83
CA GLU A 73 -5.85 4.56 -4.84
C GLU A 73 -7.15 4.09 -4.17
N TYR A 74 -7.75 4.99 -3.41
CA TYR A 74 -8.93 4.72 -2.60
C TYR A 74 -10.07 5.70 -2.92
N TRP A 75 -11.28 5.35 -2.47
CA TRP A 75 -12.49 6.16 -2.56
C TRP A 75 -12.70 6.85 -1.21
N PRO A 76 -12.50 8.18 -1.11
CA PRO A 76 -12.68 8.89 0.15
C PRO A 76 -14.11 8.74 0.69
N THR A 77 -14.22 8.48 1.99
CA THR A 77 -15.51 8.58 2.72
C THR A 77 -15.70 9.96 3.34
N LEU A 78 -14.62 10.74 3.42
CA LEU A 78 -14.59 12.12 3.83
C LEU A 78 -14.40 13.04 2.62
N PRO A 79 -14.64 14.36 2.74
CA PRO A 79 -14.18 15.32 1.74
C PRO A 79 -12.68 15.16 1.46
N ASP A 80 -12.29 15.25 0.19
CA ASP A 80 -10.96 14.86 -0.30
C ASP A 80 -9.80 15.43 0.52
N GLU A 81 -9.81 16.74 0.79
CA GLU A 81 -8.76 17.42 1.56
C GLU A 81 -8.62 16.85 2.97
N LYS A 82 -9.75 16.68 3.67
CA LYS A 82 -9.80 16.13 5.03
C LYS A 82 -9.40 14.66 5.06
N SER A 83 -9.71 13.91 4.01
CA SER A 83 -9.29 12.51 3.86
C SER A 83 -7.77 12.42 3.78
N LEU A 84 -7.14 13.27 2.96
CA LEU A 84 -5.68 13.32 2.82
C LEU A 84 -4.97 13.83 4.08
N GLU A 85 -5.51 14.85 4.76
CA GLU A 85 -4.99 15.32 6.05
C GLU A 85 -4.91 14.18 7.07
N LYS A 86 -6.01 13.44 7.23
CA LYS A 86 -6.05 12.30 8.16
C LYS A 86 -5.14 11.15 7.76
N LEU A 87 -4.98 10.87 6.47
CA LEU A 87 -4.00 9.87 6.02
C LEU A 87 -2.58 10.31 6.33
N ARG A 88 -2.27 11.59 6.15
CA ARG A 88 -0.97 12.16 6.51
C ARG A 88 -0.70 12.00 8.01
N GLU A 89 -1.65 12.38 8.87
CA GLU A 89 -1.57 12.16 10.33
C GLU A 89 -1.37 10.67 10.65
N TYR A 90 -2.18 9.80 10.04
CA TYR A 90 -2.13 8.36 10.25
C TYR A 90 -0.76 7.75 9.91
N PHE A 91 -0.13 8.15 8.81
CA PHE A 91 1.17 7.59 8.40
C PHE A 91 2.36 8.25 9.09
N LEU A 92 2.25 9.50 9.53
CA LEU A 92 3.35 10.25 10.15
C LEU A 92 3.34 10.23 11.68
N ASP A 93 2.33 9.61 12.30
CA ASP A 93 2.09 9.64 13.74
C ASP A 93 2.05 11.08 14.30
N GLU A 94 1.47 12.01 13.52
CA GLU A 94 1.19 13.40 13.91
C GLU A 94 -0.20 13.55 14.57
#